data_AF-A0A9E5WRN3-F1
#
_entry.id   AF-A0A9E5WRN3-F1
#
_cell.length_a   1.000
_cell.length_b   1.000
_cell.length_c   1.000
_cell.angle_alpha   90.00
_cell.angle_beta   90.00
_cell.angle_gamma   90.00
#
_symmetry.space_group_name_H-M   'P 1'
#
loop_
_entity.id
_entity.type
_entity.pdbx_description
1 polymer ?
#
loop_
_entity_poly.entity_id
_entity_poly.type
_entity_poly.pdbx_seq_one_letter_code
_entity_poly.pdbx_strand_id
1 'polypeptide(L)'
;MADSESRTTGEDARRAGLRAWIEHWKRVGPKLERIKRDELRRYKHEENIEIIDALLQFGLDHASPRGTSGLVELQRVLHRKKRR
;
A
#
# COMPACT_ATOMS: atom_id res chain seq x y z
N MET A 1 -20.07 -39.87 16.83
CA MET A 1 -20.17 -39.50 15.39
C MET A 1 -20.87 -38.17 15.13
N ALA A 2 -21.67 -37.61 16.04
CA ALA A 2 -22.34 -36.31 15.82
C ALA A 2 -21.40 -35.08 15.86
N ASP A 3 -20.27 -35.18 16.57
CA ASP A 3 -19.39 -34.04 16.87
C ASP A 3 -18.44 -33.65 15.72
N SER A 4 -18.25 -34.55 14.74
CA SER A 4 -17.47 -34.28 13.52
C SER A 4 -18.28 -33.54 12.45
N GLU A 5 -19.59 -33.79 12.38
CA GLU A 5 -20.48 -33.26 11.35
C GLU A 5 -20.85 -31.79 11.62
N SER A 6 -21.00 -31.42 12.89
CA SER A 6 -21.22 -30.02 13.30
C SER A 6 -19.99 -29.12 13.10
N ARG A 7 -18.76 -29.67 13.20
CA ARG A 7 -17.53 -28.92 12.92
C ARG A 7 -17.34 -28.65 11.43
N THR A 8 -17.66 -29.61 10.57
CA THR A 8 -17.53 -29.45 9.11
C THR A 8 -18.49 -28.39 8.56
N THR A 9 -19.72 -28.33 9.04
CA THR A 9 -20.69 -27.31 8.60
C THR A 9 -20.27 -25.89 9.00
N GLY A 10 -19.67 -25.71 10.19
CA GLY A 10 -19.15 -24.42 10.63
C GLY A 10 -17.95 -23.94 9.82
N GLU A 11 -17.04 -24.86 9.46
CA GLU A 11 -15.89 -24.55 8.60
C GLU A 11 -16.31 -24.19 7.17
N ASP A 12 -17.33 -24.86 6.63
CA ASP A 12 -17.87 -24.58 5.30
C ASP A 12 -18.59 -23.23 5.23
N ALA A 13 -19.36 -22.88 6.27
CA ALA A 13 -19.97 -21.56 6.39
C ALA A 13 -18.92 -20.44 6.47
N ARG A 14 -17.84 -20.65 7.24
CA ARG A 14 -16.72 -19.71 7.33
C ARG A 14 -15.99 -19.57 6.00
N ARG A 15 -15.75 -20.68 5.29
CA ARG A 15 -15.15 -20.67 3.95
C ARG A 15 -16.04 -19.95 2.93
N ALA A 16 -17.36 -20.12 3.01
CA ALA A 16 -18.32 -19.41 2.17
C ALA A 16 -18.31 -17.90 2.44
N GLY A 17 -18.30 -17.50 3.72
CA GLY A 17 -18.18 -16.09 4.11
C GLY A 17 -16.88 -15.44 3.63
N LEU A 18 -15.76 -16.14 3.76
CA LEU A 18 -14.47 -15.65 3.25
C LEU A 18 -14.48 -15.48 1.73
N ARG A 19 -15.06 -16.43 0.99
CA ARG A 19 -15.20 -16.31 -0.48
C ARG A 19 -16.06 -15.10 -0.85
N ALA A 20 -17.20 -14.91 -0.19
CA ALA A 20 -18.07 -13.76 -0.45
C ALA A 20 -17.37 -12.43 -0.16
N TRP A 21 -16.57 -12.36 0.90
CA TRP A 21 -15.76 -11.19 1.23
C TRP A 21 -14.69 -10.91 0.16
N ILE A 22 -13.96 -11.94 -0.29
CA ILE A 22 -12.95 -11.80 -1.34
C ILE A 22 -13.60 -11.32 -2.64
N GLU A 23 -14.71 -11.93 -3.07
CA GLU A 23 -15.43 -11.53 -4.29
C GLU A 23 -15.97 -10.10 -4.18
N HIS A 24 -16.41 -9.69 -3.00
CA HIS A 24 -16.80 -8.32 -2.74
C HIS A 24 -15.64 -7.35 -3.00
N TRP A 25 -14.45 -7.63 -2.45
CA TRP A 25 -13.27 -6.77 -2.65
C TRP A 25 -12.71 -6.79 -4.06
N LYS A 26 -12.77 -7.93 -4.76
CA LYS A 26 -12.42 -7.99 -6.19
C LYS A 26 -13.29 -7.05 -7.03
N ARG A 27 -14.56 -6.89 -6.67
CA ARG A 27 -15.49 -5.99 -7.35
C ARG A 27 -15.35 -4.54 -6.92
N VAL A 28 -15.15 -4.28 -5.62
CA VAL A 28 -15.13 -2.93 -5.05
C VAL A 28 -13.76 -2.26 -5.19
N GLY A 29 -12.67 -3.01 -5.05
CA GLY A 29 -11.30 -2.50 -5.16
C GLY A 29 -11.04 -1.68 -6.43
N PRO A 30 -11.36 -2.19 -7.64
CA PRO A 30 -11.18 -1.42 -8.87
C PRO A 30 -12.00 -0.12 -8.93
N LYS A 31 -13.16 -0.08 -8.27
CA LYS A 31 -14.00 1.13 -8.19
C LYS A 31 -13.37 2.17 -7.27
N LEU A 32 -12.83 1.74 -6.13
CA LEU A 32 -12.10 2.62 -5.21
C LEU A 32 -10.84 3.19 -5.88
N GLU A 33 -10.09 2.36 -6.60
CA GLU A 33 -8.92 2.82 -7.36
C GLU A 33 -9.29 3.82 -8.46
N ARG A 34 -10.46 3.68 -9.08
CA ARG A 34 -10.96 4.67 -10.03
C ARG A 34 -11.28 6.00 -9.33
N ILE A 35 -12.00 5.96 -8.21
CA ILE A 35 -12.33 7.15 -7.42
C ILE A 35 -11.05 7.86 -6.99
N LYS A 36 -10.09 7.13 -6.41
CA LYS A 36 -8.78 7.65 -6.02
C LYS A 36 -8.05 8.32 -7.18
N ARG A 37 -8.02 7.69 -8.37
CA ARG A 37 -7.40 8.29 -9.56
C ARG A 37 -8.10 9.58 -10.00
N ASP A 38 -9.42 9.61 -9.94
CA ASP A 38 -10.20 10.79 -10.31
C ASP A 38 -10.01 11.94 -9.30
N GLU A 39 -9.94 11.63 -8.01
CA GLU A 39 -9.59 12.57 -6.94
C GLU A 39 -8.20 13.16 -7.17
N LEU A 40 -7.18 12.32 -7.42
CA LEU A 40 -5.82 12.78 -7.70
C LEU A 40 -5.74 13.67 -8.94
N ARG A 41 -6.52 13.37 -10.00
CA ARG A 41 -6.57 14.20 -11.21
C ARG A 41 -7.23 15.57 -10.98
N ARG A 42 -8.19 15.62 -10.06
CA ARG A 42 -8.92 16.85 -9.70
C ARG A 42 -8.24 17.61 -8.56
N TYR A 43 -7.20 17.04 -7.95
CA TYR A 43 -6.53 17.62 -6.81
C TYR A 43 -5.81 18.90 -7.21
N LYS A 44 -6.18 20.00 -6.56
CA LYS A 44 -5.55 21.30 -6.73
C LYS A 44 -4.61 21.55 -5.57
N HIS A 45 -3.33 21.70 -5.89
CA HIS A 45 -2.27 21.78 -4.89
C HIS A 45 -2.32 23.13 -4.17
N GLU A 46 -2.72 24.18 -4.88
CA GLU A 46 -2.86 25.53 -4.36
C GLU A 46 -3.90 25.61 -3.24
N GLU A 47 -4.98 24.85 -3.37
CA GLU A 47 -6.06 24.79 -2.36
C GLU A 47 -5.66 23.99 -1.11
N ASN A 48 -4.55 23.25 -1.15
CA ASN A 48 -4.13 22.34 -0.08
C ASN A 48 -2.67 22.56 0.37
N ILE A 49 -2.12 23.73 0.08
CA ILE A 49 -0.69 24.02 0.29
C ILE A 49 -0.25 23.83 1.74
N GLU A 50 -1.12 24.16 2.71
CA GLU A 50 -0.85 24.00 4.15
C GLU A 50 -0.69 22.54 4.56
N ILE A 51 -1.51 21.64 4.00
CA ILE A 51 -1.42 20.20 4.27
C ILE A 51 -0.14 19.63 3.68
N ILE A 52 0.21 20.08 2.47
CA ILE A 52 1.45 19.67 1.80
C ILE A 52 2.67 20.12 2.61
N ASP A 53 2.68 21.37 3.07
CA ASP A 53 3.76 21.91 3.89
C ASP A 53 3.91 21.15 5.21
N ALA A 54 2.80 20.85 5.88
CA ALA A 54 2.80 20.03 7.10
C ALA A 54 3.37 18.62 6.86
N LEU A 55 3.05 17.98 5.73
CA LEU A 55 3.61 16.68 5.34
C LEU A 55 5.12 16.75 5.08
N LEU A 56 5.58 17.82 4.43
CA LEU A 56 7.01 18.04 4.19
C LEU A 56 7.75 18.28 5.51
N GLN A 57 7.21 19.13 6.36
CA GLN A 57 7.77 19.41 7.68
C GLN A 57 7.85 18.15 8.54
N PHE A 58 6.78 17.33 8.55
CA PHE A 58 6.79 16.03 9.23
C PHE A 58 7.94 15.13 8.75
N GLY A 59 8.18 15.11 7.44
CA GLY A 59 9.29 14.38 6.85
C GLY A 59 10.65 14.89 7.32
N LEU A 60 10.82 16.20 7.49
CA LEU A 60 12.05 16.81 8.01
C LEU A 60 12.24 16.49 9.50
N ASP A 61 11.18 16.61 10.29
CA ASP A 61 11.21 16.39 11.75
C ASP A 61 11.59 14.95 12.11
N HIS A 62 11.20 13.99 11.26
CA HIS A 62 11.41 12.56 11.48
C HIS A 62 12.50 11.97 10.58
N ALA A 63 13.20 12.79 9.81
CA ALA A 63 14.30 12.31 8.98
C ALA A 63 15.48 11.88 9.86
N SER A 64 15.87 10.61 9.77
CA SER A 64 17.16 10.16 10.30
C SER A 64 18.27 10.50 9.29
N PRO A 65 19.41 11.07 9.75
CA PRO A 65 20.58 11.24 8.90
C PRO A 65 20.97 9.90 8.25
N ARG A 66 21.13 9.89 6.94
CA ARG A 66 21.62 8.70 6.21
C ARG A 66 23.12 8.84 5.99
N GLY A 67 23.89 7.84 6.43
CA GLY A 67 25.34 7.80 6.23
C GLY A 67 25.77 7.60 4.76
N THR A 68 24.82 7.28 3.88
CA THR A 68 25.04 7.22 2.42
C THR A 68 23.93 7.97 1.70
N SER A 69 24.30 8.70 0.65
CA SER A 69 23.33 9.29 -0.27
C SER A 69 22.98 8.29 -1.37
N GLY A 70 21.84 8.48 -2.04
CA GLY A 70 21.49 7.69 -3.21
C GLY A 70 22.56 7.74 -4.32
N LEU A 71 23.34 8.81 -4.35
CA LEU A 71 24.47 8.97 -5.27
C LEU A 71 25.66 8.07 -4.89
N VAL A 72 25.97 7.94 -3.60
CA VAL A 72 27.01 7.01 -3.11
C VAL A 72 26.61 5.55 -3.39
N GLU A 73 25.33 5.21 -3.20
CA GLU A 73 24.83 3.87 -3.53
C GLU A 73 24.86 3.61 -5.04
N LEU A 74 24.47 4.59 -5.87
CA LEU A 74 24.54 4.49 -7.33
C LEU A 74 25.99 4.29 -7.81
N GLN A 75 26.92 5.06 -7.25
CA GLN A 75 28.36 4.90 -7.53
C GLN A 75 28.86 3.51 -7.14
N ARG A 76 28.47 2.97 -5.97
CA ARG A 76 28.84 1.61 -5.55
C ARG A 76 28.34 0.56 -6.55
N VAL A 77 27.10 0.67 -7.01
CA VAL A 77 26.50 -0.26 -7.98
C VAL A 77 27.20 -0.20 -9.33
N LEU A 78 27.47 1.01 -9.85
CA LEU A 78 28.13 1.18 -11.14
C LEU A 78 29.60 0.72 -11.12
N HIS A 79 30.33 0.98 -10.04
CA HIS A 79 31.69 0.47 -9.86
C HIS A 79 31.72 -1.06 -9.78
N ARG A 80 30.73 -1.69 -9.11
CA ARG A 80 30.61 -3.16 -9.05
C ARG A 80 30.40 -3.78 -10.43
N LYS A 81 29.68 -3.09 -11.34
CA LYS A 81 29.42 -3.59 -12.70
C LYS A 81 30.58 -3.38 -13.68
N LYS A 82 31.45 -2.38 -13.46
CA LYS A 82 32.63 -2.12 -14.31
C LYS A 82 33.78 -3.13 -14.13
N ARG A 83 33.73 -4.00 -13.13
CA ARG A 83 34.73 -5.06 -12.89
C ARG A 83 34.36 -6.39 -13.57
N ARG A 84 33.92 -6.34 -14.83
CA ARG A 84 33.70 -7.49 -15.71
C ARG A 84 34.30 -7.21 -17.06
#